data_AF-A0A2T0KK03-F1
#
_entry.id   AF-A0A2T0KK03-F1
#
_cell.length_a   1.000
_cell.length_b   1.000
_cell.length_c   1.000
_cell.angle_alpha   90.00
_cell.angle_beta   90.00
_cell.angle_gamma   90.00
#
_symmetry.space_group_name_H-M   'P 1'
#
loop_
_entity.id
_entity.type
_entity.pdbx_description
1 polymer ?
#
loop_
_entity_poly.entity_id
_entity_poly.type
_entity_poly.pdbx_seq_one_letter_code
_entity_poly.pdbx_strand_id
1 'polypeptide(L)'
;MNLEEIGAVLGKAAGFDNRTIGQANLLAWHEVLGDLELGDCLDAIAQHHRESTEYLMPAHIRRRALKLRADRRERERSDEQRYALEAYAATAGPLTDRSAEIRDFVHQVRDVLPESSTEALAPRHEHWRREHQAFQRQQDAQPNPDFVPGMAPVVTWQASKREAAGAWWEDDAKREASAVEILASAGRLRPKRMREVS
;
A
#
# COMPACT_ATOMS: atom_id res chain seq x y z
N MET A 1 -7.47 7.76 -26.57
CA MET A 1 -6.98 8.70 -27.58
C MET A 1 -6.93 8.08 -28.96
N ASN A 2 -7.15 8.88 -30.01
CA ASN A 2 -7.09 8.47 -31.41
C ASN A 2 -5.65 8.57 -32.00
N LEU A 3 -5.45 8.21 -33.27
CA LEU A 3 -4.13 8.26 -33.92
C LEU A 3 -3.56 9.68 -34.08
N GLU A 4 -4.41 10.69 -34.26
CA GLU A 4 -3.99 12.09 -34.38
C GLU A 4 -3.43 12.60 -33.05
N GLU A 5 -4.11 12.29 -31.95
CA GLU A 5 -3.66 12.58 -30.60
C GLU A 5 -2.35 11.84 -30.25
N ILE A 6 -2.17 10.59 -30.71
CA ILE A 6 -0.89 9.88 -30.58
C ILE A 6 0.22 10.60 -31.37
N GLY A 7 -0.11 11.18 -32.53
CA GLY A 7 0.79 12.05 -33.27
C GLY A 7 1.25 13.25 -32.45
N ALA A 8 0.35 13.88 -31.70
CA ALA A 8 0.70 14.97 -30.78
C ALA A 8 1.61 14.50 -29.64
N VAL A 9 1.34 13.33 -29.05
CA VAL A 9 2.19 12.71 -28.01
C VAL A 9 3.60 12.45 -28.55
N LEU A 10 3.71 11.81 -29.71
CA LEU A 10 4.99 11.52 -30.37
C LEU A 10 5.72 12.80 -30.79
N GLY A 11 4.99 13.81 -31.27
CA GLY A 11 5.54 15.12 -31.63
C GLY A 11 6.17 15.81 -30.42
N LYS A 12 5.51 15.79 -29.26
CA LYS A 12 6.09 16.32 -28.02
C LYS A 12 7.34 15.53 -27.60
N ALA A 13 7.32 14.20 -27.69
CA ALA A 13 8.47 13.36 -27.38
C ALA A 13 9.67 13.67 -28.29
N ALA A 14 9.43 13.83 -29.60
CA ALA A 14 10.46 14.18 -30.57
C ALA A 14 11.10 15.55 -30.30
N GLY A 15 10.36 16.49 -29.71
CA GLY A 15 10.93 17.76 -29.25
C GLY A 15 12.00 17.62 -28.16
N PHE A 16 12.04 16.50 -27.42
CA PHE A 16 13.05 16.24 -26.39
C PHE A 16 14.18 15.34 -26.86
N ASP A 17 13.88 14.30 -27.64
CA ASP A 17 14.86 13.25 -27.99
C ASP A 17 15.17 13.13 -29.49
N ASN A 18 14.65 14.05 -30.31
CA ASN A 18 14.89 14.10 -31.75
C ASN A 18 14.55 12.80 -32.50
N ARG A 19 13.57 12.00 -32.03
CA ARG A 19 13.11 10.81 -32.75
C ARG A 19 12.44 11.16 -34.08
N THR A 20 12.62 10.28 -35.07
CA THR A 20 11.84 10.32 -36.32
C THR A 20 10.51 9.61 -36.13
N ILE A 21 9.41 10.27 -36.51
CA ILE A 21 8.05 9.74 -36.39
C ILE A 21 7.63 9.15 -37.73
N GLY A 22 7.20 7.88 -37.73
CA GLY A 22 6.63 7.21 -38.90
C GLY A 22 5.33 6.48 -38.55
N GLN A 23 4.64 5.98 -39.57
CA GLN A 23 3.33 5.33 -39.40
C GLN A 23 3.38 4.12 -38.45
N ALA A 24 4.45 3.32 -38.52
CA ALA A 24 4.65 2.20 -37.61
C ALA A 24 4.75 2.65 -36.14
N ASN A 25 5.38 3.80 -35.86
CA ASN A 25 5.48 4.35 -34.51
C ASN A 25 4.12 4.77 -33.98
N LEU A 26 3.29 5.42 -34.82
CA LEU A 26 1.92 5.81 -34.45
C LEU A 26 1.09 4.60 -34.03
N LEU A 27 1.08 3.53 -34.84
CA LEU A 27 0.31 2.32 -34.56
C LEU A 27 0.80 1.63 -33.28
N ALA A 28 2.12 1.42 -33.14
CA ALA A 28 2.69 0.77 -31.97
C ALA A 28 2.45 1.57 -30.67
N TRP A 29 2.51 2.90 -30.73
CA TRP A 29 2.24 3.74 -29.56
C TRP A 29 0.75 3.78 -29.23
N HIS A 30 -0.11 3.78 -30.24
CA HIS A 30 -1.56 3.73 -30.06
C HIS A 30 -2.01 2.43 -29.38
N GLU A 31 -1.40 1.29 -29.68
CA GLU A 31 -1.69 0.02 -28.99
C GLU A 31 -1.44 0.11 -27.47
N VAL A 32 -0.47 0.92 -27.04
CA VAL A 32 -0.07 1.01 -25.63
C VAL A 32 -0.76 2.16 -24.89
N LEU A 33 -1.08 3.25 -25.58
CA LEU A 33 -1.57 4.50 -24.98
C LEU A 33 -3.02 4.85 -25.38
N GLY A 34 -3.62 4.09 -26.30
CA GLY A 34 -4.92 4.40 -26.90
C GLY A 34 -6.09 4.48 -25.91
N ASP A 35 -5.99 3.85 -24.74
CA ASP A 35 -6.99 3.93 -23.66
C ASP A 35 -6.81 5.13 -22.72
N LEU A 36 -5.74 5.91 -22.88
CA LEU A 36 -5.41 7.03 -22.02
C LEU A 36 -5.92 8.37 -22.58
N GLU A 37 -5.99 9.37 -21.71
CA GLU A 37 -6.32 10.75 -22.03
C GLU A 37 -5.08 11.50 -22.54
N LEU A 38 -5.25 12.35 -23.57
CA LEU A 38 -4.15 13.10 -24.17
C LEU A 38 -3.42 13.97 -23.13
N GLY A 39 -4.18 14.69 -22.29
CA GLY A 39 -3.61 15.58 -21.27
C GLY A 39 -2.64 14.87 -20.32
N ASP A 40 -3.08 13.74 -19.75
CA ASP A 40 -2.25 12.94 -18.84
C ASP A 40 -0.96 12.42 -19.52
N CYS A 41 -1.04 12.04 -20.79
CA CYS A 41 0.13 11.61 -21.55
C CYS A 41 1.11 12.77 -21.79
N LEU A 42 0.62 13.98 -22.13
CA LEU A 42 1.47 15.14 -22.33
C LEU A 42 2.16 15.57 -21.03
N ASP A 43 1.45 15.51 -19.90
CA ASP A 43 2.00 15.82 -18.58
C ASP A 43 3.02 14.77 -18.13
N ALA A 44 2.74 13.48 -18.40
CA ALA A 44 3.67 12.38 -18.14
C ALA A 44 5.00 12.54 -18.89
N ILE A 45 5.00 13.04 -20.13
CA ILE A 45 6.22 13.36 -20.88
C ILE A 45 7.03 14.45 -20.18
N ALA A 46 6.36 15.53 -19.77
CA ALA A 46 7.02 16.64 -19.09
C ALA A 46 7.59 16.20 -17.73
N GLN A 47 6.88 15.37 -16.97
CA GLN A 47 7.39 14.79 -15.73
C GLN A 47 8.61 13.89 -15.97
N HIS A 48 8.57 13.03 -16.98
CA HIS A 48 9.70 12.14 -17.30
C HIS A 48 10.99 12.95 -17.54
N HIS A 49 10.94 13.98 -18.38
CA HIS A 49 12.14 14.77 -18.70
C HIS A 49 12.57 15.75 -17.60
N ARG A 50 11.74 16.02 -16.58
CA ARG A 50 12.17 16.74 -15.37
C ARG A 50 12.98 15.86 -14.42
N GLU A 51 12.69 14.56 -14.40
CA GLU A 51 13.21 13.63 -13.40
C GLU A 51 14.25 12.65 -13.96
N SER A 52 14.27 12.46 -15.28
CA SER A 52 15.06 11.44 -15.95
C SER A 52 15.62 11.95 -17.27
N THR A 53 16.83 11.49 -17.58
CA THR A 53 17.52 11.71 -18.86
C THR A 53 17.39 10.52 -19.80
N GLU A 54 16.70 9.45 -19.40
CA GLU A 54 16.56 8.23 -20.19
C GLU A 54 15.70 8.45 -21.43
N TYR A 55 15.99 7.69 -22.48
CA TYR A 55 15.17 7.66 -23.68
C TYR A 55 13.71 7.29 -23.34
N LEU A 56 12.77 8.08 -23.86
CA LEU A 56 11.38 7.97 -23.49
C LEU A 56 10.68 6.80 -24.21
N MET A 57 10.00 5.96 -23.44
CA MET A 57 9.28 4.79 -23.97
C MET A 57 7.77 4.90 -23.64
N PRO A 58 6.87 4.26 -24.42
CA PRO A 58 5.43 4.26 -24.13
C PRO A 58 5.09 3.81 -22.70
N ALA A 59 5.80 2.80 -22.19
CA ALA A 59 5.62 2.30 -20.84
C ALA A 59 5.88 3.37 -19.75
N HIS A 60 6.84 4.26 -19.99
CA HIS A 60 7.16 5.37 -19.08
C HIS A 60 6.00 6.37 -18.99
N ILE A 61 5.37 6.65 -20.14
CA ILE A 61 4.21 7.53 -20.24
C ILE A 61 3.01 6.85 -19.56
N ARG A 62 2.68 5.61 -19.95
CA ARG A 62 1.54 4.86 -19.38
C ARG A 62 1.57 4.83 -17.86
N ARG A 63 2.72 4.46 -17.27
CA ARG A 63 2.89 4.40 -15.82
C ARG A 63 2.59 5.75 -15.15
N ARG A 64 3.13 6.84 -15.71
CA ARG A 64 2.97 8.19 -15.15
C ARG A 64 1.56 8.74 -15.36
N ALA A 65 0.98 8.55 -16.54
CA ALA A 65 -0.39 8.95 -16.86
C ALA A 65 -1.41 8.24 -15.95
N LEU A 66 -1.25 6.94 -15.72
CA LEU A 66 -2.11 6.19 -14.78
C LEU A 66 -1.97 6.70 -13.34
N LYS A 67 -0.76 7.09 -12.93
CA LYS A 67 -0.53 7.73 -11.63
C LYS A 67 -1.24 9.08 -11.54
N LEU A 68 -1.09 9.95 -12.55
CA LEU A 68 -1.78 11.26 -12.60
C LEU A 68 -3.29 11.12 -12.51
N ARG A 69 -3.86 10.14 -13.23
CA ARG A 69 -5.28 9.82 -13.18
C ARG A 69 -5.72 9.29 -11.81
N ALA A 70 -4.89 8.49 -11.15
CA ALA A 70 -5.18 8.01 -9.80
C ALA A 70 -5.15 9.17 -8.79
N ASP A 71 -4.12 10.01 -8.85
CA ASP A 71 -3.95 11.18 -7.97
C ASP A 71 -5.11 12.18 -8.14
N ARG A 72 -5.58 12.40 -9.37
CA ARG A 72 -6.73 13.27 -9.64
C ARG A 72 -8.01 12.72 -9.00
N ARG A 73 -8.30 11.43 -9.20
CA ARG A 73 -9.46 10.76 -8.59
C ARG A 73 -9.40 10.76 -7.07
N GLU A 74 -8.21 10.63 -6.49
CA GLU A 74 -8.04 10.72 -5.04
C GLU A 74 -8.40 12.09 -4.48
N ARG A 75 -7.94 13.15 -5.16
CA ARG A 75 -8.25 14.54 -4.78
C ARG A 75 -9.75 14.81 -4.89
N GLU A 76 -10.37 14.41 -5.99
CA GLU A 76 -11.83 14.55 -6.19
C GLU A 76 -12.61 13.87 -5.06
N ARG A 77 -12.28 12.61 -4.72
CA ARG A 77 -12.91 11.90 -3.60
C ARG A 77 -12.70 12.59 -2.25
N SER A 78 -11.50 13.10 -2.01
CA SER A 78 -11.17 13.80 -0.77
C SER A 78 -11.94 15.11 -0.63
N ASP A 79 -12.06 15.86 -1.72
CA ASP A 79 -12.83 17.10 -1.76
C ASP A 79 -14.33 16.82 -1.60
N GLU A 80 -14.87 15.81 -2.27
CA GLU A 80 -16.26 15.35 -2.08
C GLU A 80 -16.54 14.97 -0.63
N GLN A 81 -15.64 14.21 0.00
CA GLN A 81 -15.75 13.84 1.41
C GLN A 81 -15.72 15.07 2.32
N ARG A 82 -14.84 16.03 2.04
CA ARG A 82 -14.76 17.28 2.81
C ARG A 82 -16.06 18.08 2.67
N TYR A 83 -16.58 18.25 1.46
CA TYR A 83 -17.85 18.94 1.24
C TYR A 83 -19.03 18.22 1.90
N ALA A 84 -19.06 16.88 1.90
CA ALA A 84 -20.08 16.11 2.58
C ALA A 84 -20.02 16.30 4.11
N LEU A 85 -18.83 16.33 4.70
CA LEU A 85 -18.63 16.61 6.12
C LEU A 85 -19.05 18.04 6.48
N GLU A 86 -18.69 19.03 5.65
CA GLU A 86 -19.10 20.43 5.84
C GLU A 86 -20.62 20.60 5.73
N ALA A 87 -21.26 19.97 4.74
CA ALA A 87 -22.71 19.99 4.57
C ALA A 87 -23.44 19.30 5.73
N TYR A 88 -22.90 18.17 6.20
CA TYR A 88 -23.39 17.50 7.39
C TYR A 88 -23.23 18.40 8.62
N ALA A 89 -22.06 19.01 8.83
CA ALA A 89 -21.81 19.89 9.97
C ALA A 89 -22.73 21.13 9.97
N ALA A 90 -23.05 21.67 8.80
CA ALA A 90 -23.96 22.80 8.66
C ALA A 90 -25.41 22.47 9.03
N THR A 91 -25.81 21.20 8.90
CA THR A 91 -27.18 20.72 9.20
C THR A 91 -27.27 19.95 10.51
N ALA A 92 -26.14 19.52 11.05
CA ALA A 92 -26.06 18.86 12.33
C ALA A 92 -26.57 19.82 13.42
N GLY A 93 -27.55 19.37 14.19
CA GLY A 93 -27.97 20.07 15.40
C GLY A 93 -26.80 20.24 16.38
N PRO A 94 -27.00 21.02 17.47
CA PRO A 94 -25.96 21.19 18.48
C PRO A 94 -25.47 19.81 18.96
N LEU A 95 -24.15 19.67 19.13
CA LEU A 95 -23.59 18.49 19.79
C LEU A 95 -24.20 18.40 21.20
N THR A 96 -25.18 17.54 21.38
CA THR A 96 -25.74 17.22 22.68
C THR A 96 -24.79 16.25 23.39
N ASP A 97 -24.54 16.46 24.67
CA ASP A 97 -23.82 15.48 25.49
C ASP A 97 -24.68 14.20 25.60
N ARG A 98 -24.31 13.19 24.80
CA ARG A 98 -24.93 11.86 24.83
C ARG A 98 -24.11 10.86 25.62
N SER A 99 -23.17 11.32 26.47
CA SER A 99 -22.26 10.43 27.20
C SER A 99 -22.98 9.46 28.14
N ALA A 100 -24.14 9.83 28.69
CA ALA A 100 -24.98 8.95 29.48
C ALA A 100 -25.60 7.85 28.60
N GLU A 101 -26.27 8.22 27.52
CA GLU A 101 -26.90 7.28 26.58
C GLU A 101 -25.89 6.32 25.94
N ILE A 102 -24.70 6.83 25.56
CA ILE A 102 -23.62 6.00 25.01
C ILE A 102 -23.13 5.02 26.06
N ARG A 103 -22.95 5.43 27.32
CA ARG A 103 -22.58 4.52 28.41
C ARG A 103 -23.64 3.45 28.61
N ASP A 104 -24.91 3.82 28.68
CA ASP A 104 -26.02 2.89 28.86
C ASP A 104 -26.10 1.88 27.71
N PHE A 105 -25.92 2.34 26.47
CA PHE A 105 -25.88 1.45 25.30
C PHE A 105 -24.70 0.49 25.35
N VAL A 106 -23.50 0.97 25.70
CA VAL A 106 -22.31 0.12 25.85
C VAL A 106 -22.51 -0.92 26.95
N HIS A 107 -23.14 -0.55 28.08
CA HIS A 107 -23.52 -1.48 29.14
C HIS A 107 -24.50 -2.55 28.62
N GLN A 108 -25.55 -2.14 27.92
CA GLN A 108 -26.52 -3.06 27.33
C GLN A 108 -25.87 -4.04 26.34
N VAL A 109 -24.98 -3.57 25.46
CA VAL A 109 -24.25 -4.44 24.53
C VAL A 109 -23.36 -5.42 25.30
N ARG A 110 -22.68 -4.96 26.36
CA ARG A 110 -21.83 -5.80 27.21
C ARG A 110 -22.63 -6.92 27.89
N ASP A 111 -23.83 -6.63 28.37
CA ASP A 111 -24.65 -7.60 29.10
C ASP A 111 -25.24 -8.69 28.17
N VAL A 112 -25.37 -8.39 26.87
CA VAL A 112 -25.85 -9.34 25.86
C VAL A 112 -24.73 -10.23 25.32
N LEU A 113 -23.47 -9.81 25.44
CA LEU A 113 -22.34 -10.60 24.97
C LEU A 113 -22.06 -11.79 25.92
N PRO A 114 -21.91 -13.03 25.40
CA PRO A 114 -21.55 -14.16 26.24
C PRO A 114 -20.14 -13.96 26.82
N GLU A 115 -19.92 -14.45 28.04
CA GLU A 115 -18.71 -14.26 28.86
C GLU A 115 -17.39 -14.58 28.13
N SER A 116 -17.42 -15.55 27.21
CA SER A 116 -16.28 -15.91 26.36
C SER A 116 -15.88 -14.81 25.36
N SER A 117 -16.80 -13.95 24.96
CA SER A 117 -16.56 -12.80 24.06
C SER A 117 -15.92 -11.63 24.81
N THR A 118 -16.31 -11.41 26.06
CA THR A 118 -15.79 -10.35 26.93
C THR A 118 -14.34 -10.62 27.31
N GLU A 119 -14.00 -11.88 27.64
CA GLU A 119 -12.62 -12.31 27.85
C GLU A 119 -11.81 -12.34 26.54
N ALA A 120 -12.40 -12.73 25.40
CA ALA A 120 -11.73 -12.66 24.09
C ALA A 120 -11.45 -11.22 23.61
N LEU A 121 -12.19 -10.22 24.12
CA LEU A 121 -11.96 -8.79 23.87
C LEU A 121 -10.98 -8.15 24.87
N ALA A 122 -10.71 -8.76 26.02
CA ALA A 122 -9.72 -8.28 26.98
C ALA A 122 -8.29 -8.12 26.40
N PRO A 123 -7.78 -9.04 25.54
CA PRO A 123 -6.51 -8.83 24.83
C PRO A 123 -6.54 -7.59 23.91
N ARG A 124 -7.69 -7.26 23.29
CA ARG A 124 -7.84 -6.03 22.52
C ARG A 124 -7.83 -4.80 23.41
N HIS A 125 -8.43 -4.84 24.60
CA HIS A 125 -8.40 -3.71 25.53
C HIS A 125 -6.98 -3.38 26.02
N GLU A 126 -6.14 -4.37 26.30
CA GLU A 126 -4.73 -4.13 26.61
C GLU A 126 -3.93 -3.61 25.41
N HIS A 127 -4.17 -4.16 24.22
CA HIS A 127 -3.55 -3.68 22.99
C HIS A 127 -3.90 -2.22 22.71
N TRP A 128 -5.18 -1.86 22.78
CA TRP A 128 -5.66 -0.48 22.60
C TRP A 128 -5.13 0.46 23.69
N ARG A 129 -5.03 0.01 24.94
CA ARG A 129 -4.42 0.79 26.02
C ARG A 129 -2.93 1.06 25.74
N ARG A 130 -2.19 0.06 25.27
CA ARG A 130 -0.78 0.19 24.87
C ARG A 130 -0.60 1.13 23.68
N GLU A 131 -1.47 1.04 22.67
CA GLU A 131 -1.47 1.96 21.52
C GLU A 131 -1.82 3.39 21.93
N HIS A 132 -2.84 3.59 22.75
CA HIS A 132 -3.21 4.92 23.25
C HIS A 132 -2.10 5.54 24.10
N GLN A 133 -1.46 4.75 24.97
CA GLN A 133 -0.28 5.18 25.71
C GLN A 133 0.93 5.46 24.80
N ALA A 134 1.12 4.72 23.71
CA ALA A 134 2.17 5.01 22.74
C ALA A 134 1.91 6.31 21.97
N PHE A 135 0.66 6.54 21.57
CA PHE A 135 0.22 7.77 20.91
C PHE A 135 0.40 9.01 21.80
N GLN A 136 -0.06 8.96 23.05
CA GLN A 136 0.13 10.07 23.99
C GLN A 136 1.62 10.35 24.24
N ARG A 137 2.46 9.32 24.40
CA ARG A 137 3.91 9.50 24.56
C ARG A 137 4.56 10.19 23.37
N GLN A 138 4.12 9.89 22.13
CA GLN A 138 4.61 10.58 20.94
C GLN A 138 4.20 12.05 20.90
N GLN A 139 2.98 12.37 21.34
CA GLN A 139 2.53 13.76 21.44
C GLN A 139 3.27 14.54 22.52
N ASP A 140 3.53 13.91 23.67
CA ASP A 140 4.15 14.52 24.84
C ASP A 140 5.70 14.39 24.86
N ALA A 141 6.30 13.86 23.79
CA ALA A 141 7.74 13.57 23.68
C ALA A 141 8.32 12.76 24.87
N GLN A 142 7.50 11.90 25.50
CA GLN A 142 7.94 11.08 26.62
C GLN A 142 8.77 9.89 26.13
N PRO A 143 9.94 9.60 26.74
CA PRO A 143 10.75 8.43 26.42
C PRO A 143 9.95 7.13 26.61
N ASN A 144 10.24 6.10 25.82
CA ASN A 144 9.67 4.78 26.06
C ASN A 144 10.17 4.27 27.43
N PRO A 145 9.31 3.92 28.41
CA PRO A 145 9.75 3.45 29.72
C PRO A 145 10.56 2.14 29.64
N ASP A 146 10.35 1.35 28.58
CA ASP A 146 11.14 0.15 28.30
C ASP A 146 12.49 0.46 27.62
N PHE A 147 12.76 1.74 27.28
CA PHE A 147 14.06 2.17 26.77
C PHE A 147 15.04 2.25 27.93
N VAL A 148 15.90 1.24 28.03
CA VAL A 148 17.05 1.27 28.93
C VAL A 148 18.17 2.06 28.25
N PRO A 149 18.64 3.20 28.79
CA PRO A 149 19.65 4.06 28.15
C PRO A 149 21.03 3.42 27.92
N GLY A 150 21.23 2.17 28.35
CA GLY A 150 22.42 1.35 28.13
C GLY A 150 22.20 0.10 27.26
N MET A 151 21.00 -0.11 26.70
CA MET A 151 20.79 -1.15 25.69
C MET A 151 21.49 -0.72 24.41
N ALA A 152 22.69 -1.25 24.18
CA ALA A 152 23.28 -1.23 22.85
C ALA A 152 22.28 -1.87 21.86
N PRO A 153 22.11 -1.32 20.65
CA PRO A 153 21.29 -1.97 19.64
C PRO A 153 21.78 -3.41 19.49
N VAL A 154 20.87 -4.38 19.57
CA VAL A 154 21.22 -5.80 19.40
C VAL A 154 21.85 -5.93 18.01
N VAL A 155 23.17 -6.13 17.98
CA VAL A 155 24.00 -6.10 16.75
C VAL A 155 23.62 -7.24 15.78
N THR A 156 22.79 -8.20 16.21
CA THR A 156 22.43 -9.38 15.42
C THR A 156 21.46 -9.09 14.26
N TRP A 157 20.88 -7.89 14.18
CA TRP A 157 20.11 -7.45 12.99
C TRP A 157 20.93 -6.60 12.01
N GLN A 158 22.22 -6.39 12.24
CA GLN A 158 23.10 -5.96 11.15
C GLN A 158 23.26 -7.15 10.22
N ALA A 159 22.50 -7.13 9.12
CA ALA A 159 22.79 -7.94 7.94
C ALA A 159 24.29 -7.88 7.68
N SER A 160 24.98 -9.00 7.90
CA SER A 160 26.40 -9.10 7.65
C SER A 160 26.63 -8.68 6.20
N LYS A 161 27.48 -7.68 5.97
CA LYS A 161 27.98 -7.26 4.64
C LYS A 161 28.79 -8.34 3.89
N ARG A 162 28.69 -9.60 4.32
CA ARG A 162 29.18 -10.76 3.60
C ARG A 162 27.95 -11.58 3.23
N GLU A 163 27.71 -11.70 1.93
CA GLU A 163 26.84 -12.74 1.37
C GLU A 163 27.33 -14.07 1.94
N ALA A 164 26.47 -14.75 2.71
CA ALA A 164 26.74 -16.09 3.17
C ALA A 164 26.59 -17.02 1.96
N ALA A 165 27.67 -17.15 1.18
CA ALA A 165 27.73 -18.10 0.08
C ALA A 165 27.38 -19.50 0.58
N GLY A 166 26.40 -20.15 -0.05
CA GLY A 166 25.91 -21.47 0.33
C GLY A 166 24.68 -21.47 1.25
N ALA A 167 23.99 -20.33 1.34
CA ALA A 167 22.73 -20.26 2.04
C ALA A 167 21.64 -21.11 1.37
N TRP A 168 20.78 -21.74 2.17
CA TRP A 168 19.72 -22.64 1.68
C TRP A 168 18.72 -21.96 0.73
N TRP A 169 18.69 -20.62 0.68
CA TRP A 169 17.84 -19.85 -0.22
C TRP A 169 18.42 -19.61 -1.63
N GLU A 170 19.67 -20.00 -1.90
CA GLU A 170 20.28 -19.90 -3.24
C GLU A 170 19.97 -21.12 -4.10
N ASP A 171 19.77 -22.28 -3.48
CA ASP A 171 19.44 -23.57 -4.13
C ASP A 171 17.92 -23.80 -4.10
N ASP A 172 17.28 -23.82 -5.27
CA ASP A 172 15.83 -24.02 -5.41
C ASP A 172 15.34 -25.31 -4.72
N ALA A 173 16.10 -26.39 -4.79
CA ALA A 173 15.71 -27.66 -4.18
C ALA A 173 15.74 -27.59 -2.65
N LYS A 174 16.73 -26.87 -2.08
CA LYS A 174 16.81 -26.65 -0.64
C LYS A 174 15.74 -25.68 -0.14
N ARG A 175 15.37 -24.70 -0.96
CA ARG A 175 14.24 -23.80 -0.69
C ARG A 175 12.92 -24.55 -0.58
N GLU A 176 12.63 -25.39 -1.56
CA GLU A 176 11.41 -26.19 -1.54
C GLU A 176 11.37 -27.14 -0.34
N ALA A 177 12.48 -27.83 -0.02
CA ALA A 177 12.56 -28.73 1.13
C ALA A 177 12.29 -28.00 2.46
N SER A 178 12.91 -26.84 2.67
CA SER A 178 12.71 -26.04 3.89
C SER A 178 11.30 -25.45 3.98
N ALA A 179 10.74 -24.99 2.84
CA ALA A 179 9.35 -24.51 2.80
C ALA A 179 8.35 -25.63 3.13
N VAL A 180 8.57 -26.84 2.66
CA VAL A 180 7.76 -28.02 2.99
C VAL A 180 7.84 -28.34 4.48
N GLU A 181 9.02 -28.28 5.08
CA GLU A 181 9.22 -28.52 6.52
C GLU A 181 8.54 -27.45 7.39
N ILE A 182 8.63 -26.17 7.01
CA ILE A 182 7.95 -25.06 7.68
C ILE A 182 6.43 -25.21 7.57
N LEU A 183 5.92 -25.60 6.40
CA LEU A 183 4.49 -25.80 6.19
C LEU A 183 3.96 -27.05 6.92
N ALA A 184 4.78 -28.09 7.05
CA ALA A 184 4.46 -29.29 7.83
C ALA A 184 4.45 -29.01 9.34
N SER A 185 5.46 -28.31 9.86
CA SER A 185 5.52 -27.91 11.29
C SER A 185 4.42 -26.92 11.68
N ALA A 186 3.99 -26.06 10.74
CA ALA A 186 2.83 -25.19 10.91
C ALA A 186 1.47 -25.92 10.77
N GLY A 187 1.47 -27.25 10.57
CA GLY A 187 0.26 -28.07 10.43
C GLY A 187 -0.54 -27.84 9.15
N ARG A 188 0.05 -27.16 8.15
CA ARG A 188 -0.61 -26.78 6.88
C ARG A 188 -0.39 -27.78 5.76
N LEU A 189 0.57 -28.70 5.91
CA LEU A 189 0.72 -29.89 5.06
C LEU A 189 0.31 -31.13 5.85
N ARG A 190 -0.69 -31.87 5.35
CA ARG A 190 -0.97 -33.24 5.82
C ARG A 190 -0.15 -34.24 5.00
N PRO A 191 0.52 -35.23 5.62
CA PRO A 191 1.23 -36.25 4.88
C PRO A 191 0.23 -37.02 4.00
N LYS A 192 0.56 -37.13 2.71
CA LYS A 192 -0.16 -37.98 1.76
C LYS A 192 0.03 -39.42 2.26
N ARG A 193 -1.02 -40.07 2.77
CA ARG A 193 -0.96 -41.50 3.12
C ARG A 193 -0.44 -42.25 1.90
N MET A 194 0.74 -42.86 2.03
CA MET A 194 1.18 -43.87 1.07
C MET A 194 0.12 -44.96 1.07
N ARG A 195 -0.49 -45.20 -0.11
CA ARG A 195 -1.29 -46.39 -0.31
C ARG A 195 -0.32 -47.56 -0.28
N GLU A 196 -0.45 -48.43 0.71
CA GLU A 196 0.15 -49.75 0.68
C GLU A 196 -0.37 -50.47 -0.57
N VAL A 197 0.56 -50.84 -1.44
CA VAL A 197 0.30 -51.71 -2.59
C VAL A 197 0.32 -53.13 -2.03
N SER A 198 -0.80 -53.85 -2.21
CA SER A 198 -0.94 -55.28 -1.91
C SER A 198 0.00 -56.15 -2.75
#